data_AF-A0A9D3W8M0-F1
#
_entry.id   AF-A0A9D3W8M0-F1
#
_cell.length_a   1.000
_cell.length_b   1.000
_cell.length_c   1.000
_cell.angle_alpha   90.00
_cell.angle_beta   90.00
_cell.angle_gamma   90.00
#
_symmetry.space_group_name_H-M   'P 1'
#
loop_
_entity.id
_entity.type
_entity.pdbx_description
1 polymer ?
#
loop_
_entity_poly.entity_id
_entity_poly.type
_entity_poly.pdbx_seq_one_letter_code
_entity_poly.pdbx_strand_id
1 'polypeptide(L)'
;MFHLDRPMYLLGYLASQSRLYLIDKEFNVMGYTLLISLIEYKTLVMRGDLERANEILPSIPKEHHNSVAHFLESRGMTEDALEVATDPDYRFDLAMQLGKLEIAKEIATEAQSESKWKQLGELAMSTGKLAMAEECMKHAIDLSGLLLLYSSLGDAEGISRLASLSKEKGKNNVAFLCLFMLGKLEDCLQLLVESNWMPEAALMARAYLPSKVSEIVTIWRKDLNKVDPKAAESLANPQEYPGMFENWKVALDVETRVREKRLQNKMEMMVAKRRLSLWMHLVTVQYLLIVTSLKKSGVRIKKEPCKPLSLLSFSDFIFVISFITSTIHNTYCQLNPEEFSKLVSLMSLWNWFLQQITRFQEAI
;
A
#
# COMPACT_ATOMS: atom_id res chain seq x y z
N MET A 1 3.31 19.27 -35.87
CA MET A 1 3.55 19.60 -37.29
C MET A 1 2.39 20.49 -37.71
N PHE A 2 2.61 21.73 -38.15
CA PHE A 2 1.52 22.58 -38.63
C PHE A 2 1.14 22.09 -40.03
N HIS A 3 -0.04 21.50 -40.17
CA HIS A 3 -0.60 21.18 -41.48
C HIS A 3 -1.19 22.47 -42.07
N LEU A 4 -0.85 22.77 -43.32
CA LEU A 4 -1.37 23.92 -44.03
C LEU A 4 -2.42 23.41 -45.02
N ASP A 5 -3.67 23.84 -44.84
CA ASP A 5 -4.81 23.37 -45.63
C ASP A 5 -4.74 23.79 -47.11
N ARG A 6 -3.83 24.73 -47.45
CA ARG A 6 -3.64 25.27 -48.79
C ARG A 6 -2.16 25.36 -49.14
N PRO A 7 -1.80 25.21 -50.43
CA PRO A 7 -0.42 25.42 -50.88
C PRO A 7 -0.02 26.88 -50.66
N MET A 8 0.99 27.10 -49.81
CA MET A 8 1.57 28.40 -49.54
C MET A 8 3.04 28.44 -49.97
N TYR A 9 3.50 29.62 -50.39
CA TYR A 9 4.89 29.89 -50.75
C TYR A 9 5.59 30.68 -49.65
N LEU A 10 6.83 30.33 -49.37
CA LEU A 10 7.63 31.00 -48.34
C LEU A 10 8.16 32.34 -48.86
N LEU A 11 7.81 33.45 -48.19
CA LEU A 11 8.37 34.77 -48.48
C LEU A 11 9.71 34.99 -47.77
N GLY A 12 9.78 34.63 -46.49
CA GLY A 12 10.97 34.83 -45.67
C GLY A 12 10.68 34.82 -44.17
N TYR A 13 11.74 34.86 -43.38
CA TYR A 13 11.69 34.93 -41.93
C TYR A 13 12.20 36.30 -41.45
N LEU A 14 11.43 36.97 -40.60
CA LEU A 14 11.78 38.26 -40.03
C LEU A 14 12.17 38.10 -38.56
N ALA A 15 13.48 38.14 -38.29
CA ALA A 15 14.04 37.90 -36.96
C ALA A 15 13.57 38.91 -35.90
N SER A 16 13.40 40.19 -36.28
CA SER A 16 12.94 41.24 -35.36
C SER A 16 11.54 40.99 -34.79
N GLN A 17 10.72 40.18 -35.48
CA GLN A 17 9.35 39.86 -35.05
C GLN A 17 9.17 38.38 -34.69
N SER A 18 10.23 37.56 -34.82
CA SER A 18 10.17 36.10 -34.68
C SER A 18 9.03 35.45 -35.49
N ARG A 19 8.87 35.89 -36.75
CA ARG A 19 7.74 35.47 -37.62
C ARG A 19 8.20 35.04 -39.00
N LEU A 20 7.63 33.93 -39.45
CA LEU A 20 7.72 33.41 -40.80
C LEU A 20 6.55 33.94 -41.63
N TYR A 21 6.82 34.55 -42.77
CA TYR A 21 5.78 35.03 -43.68
C TYR A 21 5.62 34.08 -44.85
N LEU A 22 4.36 33.72 -45.12
CA LEU A 22 3.92 32.87 -46.21
C LEU A 22 2.92 33.64 -47.07
N ILE A 23 2.84 33.30 -48.36
CA ILE A 23 1.88 33.88 -49.29
C ILE A 23 1.11 32.76 -50.00
N ASP A 24 -0.20 32.91 -50.16
CA ASP A 24 -1.02 31.99 -50.96
C ASP A 24 -1.09 32.42 -52.44
N LYS A 25 -1.85 31.69 -53.26
CA LYS A 25 -2.03 31.99 -54.69
C LYS A 25 -2.89 33.24 -54.92
N GLU A 26 -3.71 33.58 -53.94
CA GLU A 26 -4.60 34.74 -53.90
C GLU A 26 -3.90 36.00 -53.37
N PHE A 27 -2.57 35.95 -53.16
CA PHE A 27 -1.73 37.02 -52.61
C PHE A 27 -2.05 37.43 -51.16
N ASN A 28 -2.72 36.58 -50.39
CA ASN A 28 -2.88 36.78 -48.96
C ASN A 28 -1.58 36.42 -48.22
N VAL A 29 -1.10 37.35 -47.40
CA VAL A 29 0.11 37.16 -46.59
C VAL A 29 -0.28 36.69 -45.19
N MET A 30 0.25 35.53 -44.78
CA MET A 30 0.05 34.95 -43.46
C MET A 30 1.36 34.92 -42.67
N GLY A 31 1.30 35.30 -41.39
CA GLY A 31 2.45 35.28 -40.49
C GLY A 31 2.32 34.17 -39.45
N TYR A 32 3.32 33.31 -39.34
CA TYR A 32 3.42 32.29 -38.30
C TYR A 32 4.53 32.66 -37.31
N THR A 33 4.23 32.63 -36.01
CA THR A 33 5.25 32.80 -34.98
C THR A 33 6.19 31.60 -34.99
N LEU A 34 7.48 31.87 -35.12
CA LEU A 34 8.53 30.86 -35.16
C LEU A 34 9.70 31.36 -34.32
N LEU A 35 9.80 30.88 -33.07
CA LEU A 35 10.89 31.26 -32.19
C LEU A 35 12.20 30.57 -32.60
N ILE A 36 13.24 31.37 -32.84
CA ILE A 36 14.60 30.87 -33.13
C ILE A 36 15.11 29.98 -31.99
N SER A 37 14.95 30.41 -30.74
CA SER A 37 15.43 29.66 -29.56
C SER A 37 14.87 28.24 -29.50
N LEU A 38 13.59 28.06 -29.86
CA LEU A 38 12.93 26.75 -29.92
C LEU A 38 13.52 25.88 -31.06
N ILE A 39 13.85 26.47 -32.20
CA ILE A 39 14.48 25.76 -33.33
C ILE A 39 15.91 25.37 -32.98
N GLU A 40 16.69 26.30 -32.43
CA GLU A 40 18.07 26.05 -32.02
C GLU A 40 18.12 24.92 -31.00
N TYR A 41 17.26 24.96 -29.98
CA TYR A 41 17.12 23.88 -29.00
C TYR A 41 16.85 22.54 -29.67
N LYS A 42 15.79 22.46 -30.51
CA LYS A 42 15.45 21.21 -31.22
C LYS A 42 16.60 20.74 -32.10
N THR A 43 17.33 21.66 -32.74
CA THR A 43 18.46 21.34 -33.61
C THR A 43 19.64 20.79 -32.82
N LEU A 44 19.97 21.38 -31.66
CA LEU A 44 21.05 20.91 -30.78
C LEU A 44 20.74 19.52 -30.22
N VAL A 45 19.50 19.30 -29.76
CA VAL A 45 19.04 17.98 -29.33
C VAL A 45 19.16 16.95 -30.46
N MET A 46 18.75 17.30 -31.68
CA MET A 46 18.91 16.41 -32.85
C MET A 46 20.37 16.12 -33.21
N ARG A 47 21.29 17.02 -32.86
CA ARG A 47 22.74 16.85 -33.03
C ARG A 47 23.39 16.06 -31.89
N GLY A 48 22.67 15.78 -30.81
CA GLY A 48 23.17 15.11 -29.61
C GLY A 48 23.92 16.02 -28.63
N ASP A 49 23.86 17.35 -28.81
CA ASP A 49 24.54 18.32 -27.94
C ASP A 49 23.55 18.85 -26.88
N LEU A 50 23.29 18.04 -25.86
CA LEU A 50 22.31 18.32 -24.81
C LEU A 50 22.78 19.42 -23.84
N GLU A 51 24.08 19.53 -23.60
CA GLU A 51 24.64 20.54 -22.70
C GLU A 51 24.30 21.94 -23.21
N ARG A 52 24.59 22.22 -24.48
CA ARG A 52 24.24 23.51 -25.11
C ARG A 52 22.73 23.69 -25.24
N ALA A 53 21.98 22.63 -25.48
CA ALA A 53 20.52 22.72 -25.51
C ALA A 53 19.97 23.23 -24.16
N ASN A 54 20.50 22.72 -23.05
CA ASN A 54 20.08 23.13 -21.70
C ASN A 54 20.45 24.59 -21.36
N GLU A 55 21.51 25.15 -21.95
CA GLU A 55 21.81 26.59 -21.84
C GLU A 55 20.77 27.47 -22.54
N ILE A 56 20.17 26.98 -23.64
CA ILE A 56 19.16 27.71 -24.40
C ILE A 56 17.76 27.54 -23.79
N LEU A 57 17.49 26.45 -23.07
CA LEU A 57 16.18 26.14 -22.51
C LEU A 57 15.53 27.31 -21.72
N PRO A 58 16.23 28.07 -20.86
CA PRO A 58 15.65 29.19 -20.12
C PRO A 58 15.20 30.36 -21.01
N SER A 59 15.76 30.47 -22.22
CA SER A 59 15.36 31.51 -23.19
C SER A 59 14.03 31.22 -23.88
N ILE A 60 13.53 29.98 -23.79
CA ILE A 60 12.26 29.56 -24.36
C ILE A 60 11.13 29.94 -23.40
N PRO A 61 10.07 30.63 -23.87
CA PRO A 61 8.90 30.91 -23.05
C PRO A 61 8.24 29.65 -22.50
N LYS A 62 7.75 29.72 -21.26
CA LYS A 62 7.11 28.58 -20.55
C LYS A 62 5.92 27.99 -21.30
N GLU A 63 5.22 28.79 -22.10
CA GLU A 63 4.11 28.39 -22.96
C GLU A 63 4.49 27.28 -23.95
N HIS A 64 5.77 27.21 -24.35
CA HIS A 64 6.28 26.21 -25.28
C HIS A 64 6.97 25.03 -24.60
N HIS A 65 7.13 25.03 -23.27
CA HIS A 65 7.86 24.00 -22.54
C HIS A 65 7.22 22.61 -22.68
N ASN A 66 5.89 22.50 -22.66
CA ASN A 66 5.22 21.21 -22.92
C ASN A 66 5.46 20.71 -24.36
N SER A 67 5.55 21.62 -25.34
CA SER A 67 5.90 21.23 -26.72
C SER A 67 7.35 20.72 -26.82
N VAL A 68 8.26 21.30 -26.04
CA VAL A 68 9.64 20.81 -25.91
C VAL A 68 9.65 19.44 -25.24
N ALA A 69 8.92 19.27 -24.15
CA ALA A 69 8.84 18.00 -23.42
C ALA A 69 8.26 16.86 -24.29
N HIS A 70 7.19 17.08 -25.06
CA HIS A 70 6.71 16.10 -26.05
C HIS A 70 7.75 15.79 -27.14
N PHE A 71 8.51 16.79 -27.56
CA PHE A 71 9.60 16.57 -28.51
C PHE A 71 10.69 15.68 -27.90
N LEU A 72 11.09 15.90 -26.65
CA LEU A 72 12.06 15.07 -25.93
C LEU A 72 11.53 13.63 -25.72
N GLU A 73 10.27 13.47 -25.32
CA GLU A 73 9.60 12.18 -25.18
C GLU A 73 9.62 11.40 -26.51
N SER A 74 9.29 12.05 -27.63
CA SER A 74 9.33 11.42 -28.97
C SER A 74 10.72 10.94 -29.41
N ARG A 75 11.77 11.43 -28.73
CA ARG A 75 13.17 11.01 -28.95
C ARG A 75 13.65 9.97 -27.94
N GLY A 76 12.78 9.53 -27.02
CA GLY A 76 13.11 8.58 -25.96
C GLY A 76 13.81 9.21 -24.75
N MET A 77 13.91 10.55 -24.69
CA MET A 77 14.52 11.27 -23.55
C MET A 77 13.43 11.65 -22.55
N THR A 78 12.82 10.64 -21.94
CA THR A 78 11.67 10.80 -21.03
C THR A 78 12.06 11.47 -19.71
N GLU A 79 13.30 11.28 -19.24
CA GLU A 79 13.79 11.94 -18.01
C GLU A 79 13.88 13.45 -18.18
N ASP A 80 14.52 13.92 -19.26
CA ASP A 80 14.62 15.35 -19.58
C ASP A 80 13.23 15.93 -19.88
N ALA A 81 12.36 15.16 -20.55
CA ALA A 81 10.97 15.57 -20.78
C ALA A 81 10.24 15.86 -19.48
N LEU A 82 10.45 15.06 -18.43
CA LEU A 82 9.81 15.24 -17.13
C LEU A 82 10.25 16.53 -16.44
N GLU A 83 11.53 16.91 -16.58
CA GLU A 83 12.06 18.15 -15.98
C GLU A 83 11.54 19.41 -16.68
N VAL A 84 11.33 19.33 -18.01
CA VAL A 84 10.83 20.46 -18.80
C VAL A 84 9.31 20.58 -18.74
N ALA A 85 8.57 19.49 -18.51
CA ALA A 85 7.12 19.49 -18.47
C ALA A 85 6.56 20.40 -17.36
N THR A 86 5.65 21.30 -17.75
CA THR A 86 4.96 22.23 -16.84
C THR A 86 3.54 21.81 -16.53
N ASP A 87 2.91 21.04 -17.43
CA ASP A 87 1.57 20.51 -17.24
C ASP A 87 1.56 19.33 -16.24
N PRO A 88 0.73 19.36 -15.18
CA PRO A 88 0.74 18.33 -14.15
C PRO A 88 0.19 16.98 -14.64
N ASP A 89 -0.75 16.95 -15.59
CA ASP A 89 -1.29 15.70 -16.13
C ASP A 89 -0.22 14.99 -16.95
N TYR A 90 0.40 15.71 -17.88
CA TYR A 90 1.48 15.16 -18.70
C TYR A 90 2.71 14.77 -17.88
N ARG A 91 3.06 15.57 -16.87
CA ARG A 91 4.17 15.26 -15.95
C ARG A 91 3.87 14.01 -15.11
N PHE A 92 2.61 13.77 -14.74
CA PHE A 92 2.20 12.53 -14.08
C PHE A 92 2.43 11.32 -14.99
N ASP A 93 1.99 11.39 -16.25
CA ASP A 93 2.17 10.31 -17.23
C ASP A 93 3.66 9.98 -17.46
N LEU A 94 4.51 11.00 -17.61
CA LEU A 94 5.96 10.82 -17.72
C LEU A 94 6.57 10.19 -16.46
N ALA A 95 6.15 10.62 -15.27
CA ALA A 95 6.64 10.07 -14.01
C ALA A 95 6.23 8.59 -13.85
N MET A 96 5.02 8.24 -14.27
CA MET A 96 4.51 6.87 -14.32
C MET A 96 5.32 6.01 -15.30
N GLN A 97 5.60 6.49 -16.52
CA GLN A 97 6.43 5.80 -17.50
C GLN A 97 7.85 5.51 -16.98
N LEU A 98 8.44 6.46 -16.25
CA LEU A 98 9.79 6.33 -15.68
C LEU A 98 9.85 5.51 -14.38
N GLY A 99 8.69 5.14 -13.80
CA GLY A 99 8.65 4.51 -12.47
C GLY A 99 9.06 5.44 -11.33
N LYS A 100 9.06 6.77 -11.53
CA LYS A 100 9.37 7.78 -10.51
C LYS A 100 8.15 8.03 -9.62
N LEU A 101 7.81 7.02 -8.83
CA LEU A 101 6.57 6.95 -8.05
C LEU A 101 6.39 8.08 -7.02
N GLU A 102 7.47 8.60 -6.43
CA GLU A 102 7.37 9.71 -5.45
C GLU A 102 6.86 11.01 -6.11
N ILE A 103 7.37 11.32 -7.31
CA ILE A 103 6.94 12.50 -8.08
C ILE A 103 5.48 12.33 -8.51
N ALA A 104 5.12 11.13 -8.98
CA ALA A 104 3.74 10.82 -9.35
C ALA A 104 2.78 10.93 -8.16
N LYS A 105 3.22 10.55 -6.95
CA LYS A 105 2.45 10.68 -5.71
C LYS A 105 2.22 12.14 -5.32
N GLU A 106 3.24 12.99 -5.41
CA GLU A 106 3.10 14.43 -5.15
C GLU A 106 2.03 15.03 -6.08
N ILE A 107 2.13 14.76 -7.37
CA ILE A 107 1.16 15.25 -8.36
C ILE A 107 -0.25 14.68 -8.13
N ALA A 108 -0.38 13.39 -7.80
CA ALA A 108 -1.68 12.77 -7.50
C ALA A 108 -2.33 13.37 -6.24
N THR A 109 -1.52 13.78 -5.26
CA THR A 109 -1.98 14.43 -4.03
C THR A 109 -2.55 15.81 -4.30
N GLU A 110 -1.88 16.59 -5.16
CA GLU A 110 -2.37 17.91 -5.59
C GLU A 110 -3.62 17.81 -6.46
N ALA A 111 -3.65 16.85 -7.39
CA ALA A 111 -4.76 16.66 -8.32
C ALA A 111 -6.02 16.07 -7.66
N GLN A 112 -5.89 15.38 -6.51
CA GLN A 112 -6.97 14.71 -5.78
C GLN A 112 -7.88 13.83 -6.67
N SER A 113 -7.31 13.20 -7.71
CA SER A 113 -8.05 12.40 -8.68
C SER A 113 -7.97 10.91 -8.36
N GLU A 114 -9.13 10.27 -8.19
CA GLU A 114 -9.25 8.83 -7.92
C GLU A 114 -8.57 7.97 -9.01
N SER A 115 -8.72 8.36 -10.28
CA SER A 115 -8.13 7.64 -11.42
C SER A 115 -6.60 7.64 -11.37
N LYS A 116 -5.98 8.77 -10.99
CA LYS A 116 -4.51 8.88 -10.87
C LYS A 116 -4.00 8.03 -9.71
N TRP A 117 -4.70 8.05 -8.57
CA TRP A 117 -4.36 7.20 -7.43
C TRP A 117 -4.45 5.71 -7.77
N LYS A 118 -5.45 5.31 -8.57
CA LYS A 118 -5.57 3.94 -9.03
C LYS A 118 -4.40 3.51 -9.93
N GLN A 119 -4.06 4.31 -10.95
CA GLN A 119 -2.92 4.04 -11.83
C GLN A 119 -1.60 3.96 -11.05
N LEU A 120 -1.39 4.91 -10.12
CA LEU A 120 -0.21 4.91 -9.24
C LEU A 120 -0.17 3.67 -8.35
N GLY A 121 -1.32 3.27 -7.80
CA GLY A 121 -1.44 2.06 -6.98
C GLY A 121 -1.12 0.77 -7.74
N GLU A 122 -1.56 0.65 -9.00
CA GLU A 122 -1.24 -0.49 -9.87
C GLU A 122 0.26 -0.59 -10.13
N LEU A 123 0.93 0.52 -10.44
CA LEU A 123 2.38 0.56 -10.65
C LEU A 123 3.18 0.34 -9.35
N ALA A 124 2.70 0.87 -8.22
CA ALA A 124 3.28 0.61 -6.90
C ALA A 124 3.18 -0.87 -6.52
N MET A 125 2.08 -1.54 -6.87
CA MET A 125 1.91 -2.98 -6.71
C MET A 125 2.87 -3.78 -7.59
N SER A 126 2.99 -3.44 -8.89
CA SER A 126 3.87 -4.16 -9.81
C SER A 126 5.35 -4.01 -9.46
N THR A 127 5.73 -2.90 -8.83
CA THR A 127 7.11 -2.65 -8.37
C THR A 127 7.39 -3.20 -6.96
N GLY A 128 6.39 -3.75 -6.27
CA GLY A 128 6.53 -4.32 -4.93
C GLY A 128 6.56 -3.29 -3.79
N LYS A 129 6.20 -2.03 -4.04
CA LYS A 129 6.11 -0.98 -3.01
C LYS A 129 4.76 -1.02 -2.28
N LEU A 130 4.56 -2.06 -1.47
CA LEU A 130 3.27 -2.36 -0.82
C LEU A 130 2.72 -1.23 0.06
N ALA A 131 3.58 -0.53 0.82
CA ALA A 131 3.15 0.57 1.69
C ALA A 131 2.57 1.74 0.88
N MET A 132 3.20 2.07 -0.25
CA MET A 132 2.72 3.11 -1.16
C MET A 132 1.43 2.66 -1.86
N ALA A 133 1.35 1.39 -2.29
CA ALA A 133 0.14 0.83 -2.88
C ALA A 133 -1.05 0.90 -1.91
N GLU A 134 -0.86 0.59 -0.63
CA GLU A 134 -1.91 0.70 0.40
C GLU A 134 -2.46 2.13 0.50
N GLU A 135 -1.57 3.12 0.52
CA GLU A 135 -1.93 4.53 0.58
C GLU A 135 -2.71 4.95 -0.68
N CYS A 136 -2.22 4.56 -1.86
CA CYS A 136 -2.87 4.85 -3.13
C CYS A 136 -4.28 4.25 -3.19
N MET A 137 -4.46 2.99 -2.76
CA MET A 137 -5.75 2.31 -2.76
C MET A 137 -6.73 2.94 -1.76
N LYS A 138 -6.27 3.48 -0.62
CA LYS A 138 -7.12 4.24 0.31
C LYS A 138 -7.65 5.52 -0.32
N HIS A 139 -6.79 6.26 -1.02
CA HIS A 139 -7.19 7.47 -1.74
C HIS A 139 -8.09 7.16 -2.94
N ALA A 140 -7.85 6.04 -3.62
CA ALA A 140 -8.66 5.56 -4.73
C ALA A 140 -9.98 4.86 -4.29
N ILE A 141 -10.23 4.70 -2.98
CA ILE A 141 -11.37 3.96 -2.42
C ILE A 141 -11.50 2.54 -3.03
N ASP A 142 -10.36 1.92 -3.39
CA ASP A 142 -10.34 0.56 -3.92
C ASP A 142 -10.41 -0.46 -2.78
N LEU A 143 -11.62 -0.68 -2.28
CA LEU A 143 -11.86 -1.60 -1.17
C LEU A 143 -11.50 -3.06 -1.51
N SER A 144 -11.59 -3.44 -2.78
CA SER A 144 -11.28 -4.81 -3.22
C SER A 144 -9.77 -5.03 -3.29
N GLY A 145 -9.03 -4.03 -3.81
CA GLY A 145 -7.57 -4.02 -3.77
C GLY A 145 -7.04 -4.05 -2.33
N LEU A 146 -7.60 -3.24 -1.44
CA LEU A 146 -7.26 -3.25 -0.01
C LEU A 146 -7.56 -4.61 0.66
N LEU A 147 -8.69 -5.24 0.31
CA LEU A 147 -9.04 -6.56 0.82
C LEU A 147 -7.97 -7.60 0.43
N LEU A 148 -7.57 -7.61 -0.83
CA LEU A 148 -6.55 -8.52 -1.33
C LEU A 148 -5.20 -8.27 -0.65
N LEU A 149 -4.80 -7.00 -0.51
CA LEU A 149 -3.55 -6.62 0.12
C LEU A 149 -3.52 -7.04 1.59
N TYR A 150 -4.53 -6.69 2.38
CA TYR A 150 -4.55 -7.00 3.81
C TYR A 150 -4.73 -8.50 4.09
N SER A 151 -5.52 -9.22 3.27
CA SER A 151 -5.65 -10.68 3.41
C SER A 151 -4.34 -11.39 3.08
N SER A 152 -3.61 -10.94 2.06
CA SER A 152 -2.30 -11.51 1.68
C SER A 152 -1.23 -11.23 2.74
N LEU A 153 -1.28 -10.07 3.38
CA LEU A 153 -0.37 -9.70 4.47
C LEU A 153 -0.76 -10.31 5.83
N GLY A 154 -1.98 -10.84 5.97
CA GLY A 154 -2.53 -11.24 7.26
C GLY A 154 -2.75 -10.09 8.24
N ASP A 155 -2.95 -8.86 7.74
CA ASP A 155 -3.17 -7.68 8.58
C ASP A 155 -4.62 -7.63 9.11
N ALA A 156 -4.82 -8.24 10.28
CA ALA A 156 -6.12 -8.24 10.96
C ALA A 156 -6.62 -6.83 11.32
N GLU A 157 -5.73 -5.88 11.60
CA GLU A 157 -6.11 -4.50 11.95
C GLU A 157 -6.54 -3.72 10.69
N GLY A 158 -5.81 -3.90 9.59
CA GLY A 158 -6.20 -3.45 8.25
C GLY A 158 -7.56 -3.97 7.84
N ILE A 159 -7.79 -5.29 7.94
CA ILE A 159 -9.09 -5.92 7.62
C ILE A 159 -10.21 -5.36 8.51
N SER A 160 -9.97 -5.13 9.80
CA SER A 160 -10.99 -4.59 10.70
C SER A 160 -11.39 -3.16 10.35
N ARG A 161 -10.43 -2.31 9.94
CA ARG A 161 -10.69 -0.94 9.47
C ARG A 161 -11.40 -0.96 8.10
N LEU A 162 -11.01 -1.88 7.23
CA LEU A 162 -11.65 -2.05 5.93
C LEU A 162 -13.11 -2.51 6.08
N ALA A 163 -13.41 -3.36 7.07
CA ALA A 163 -14.79 -3.79 7.35
C ALA A 163 -15.71 -2.62 7.68
N SER A 164 -15.29 -1.72 8.58
CA SER A 164 -16.08 -0.54 8.94
C SER A 164 -16.23 0.42 7.76
N LEU A 165 -15.13 0.71 7.05
CA LEU A 165 -15.15 1.58 5.87
C LEU A 165 -16.06 1.02 4.77
N SER A 166 -16.03 -0.30 4.53
CA SER A 166 -16.87 -0.95 3.54
C SER A 166 -18.35 -0.89 3.90
N LYS A 167 -18.68 -1.03 5.20
CA LYS A 167 -20.06 -0.87 5.71
C LYS A 167 -20.56 0.56 5.50
N GLU A 168 -19.74 1.56 5.82
CA GLU A 168 -20.07 2.99 5.59
C GLU A 168 -20.28 3.32 4.10
N LYS A 169 -19.49 2.70 3.22
CA LYS A 169 -19.60 2.85 1.75
C LYS A 169 -20.72 1.98 1.14
N GLY A 170 -21.46 1.21 1.93
CA GLY A 170 -22.53 0.32 1.47
C GLY A 170 -22.05 -0.90 0.68
N LYS A 171 -20.76 -1.26 0.77
CA LYS A 171 -20.16 -2.44 0.13
C LYS A 171 -20.22 -3.64 1.09
N ASN A 172 -21.43 -4.15 1.28
CA ASN A 172 -21.75 -5.20 2.24
C ASN A 172 -21.02 -6.52 1.98
N ASN A 173 -20.74 -6.85 0.71
CA ASN A 173 -19.97 -8.04 0.33
C ASN A 173 -18.52 -8.00 0.86
N VAL A 174 -17.82 -6.86 0.67
CA VAL A 174 -16.45 -6.67 1.17
C VAL A 174 -16.45 -6.65 2.70
N ALA A 175 -17.40 -5.93 3.31
CA ALA A 175 -17.56 -5.90 4.76
C ALA A 175 -17.77 -7.31 5.35
N PHE A 176 -18.65 -8.12 4.73
CA PHE A 176 -18.90 -9.49 5.15
C PHE A 176 -17.63 -10.35 5.08
N LEU A 177 -16.89 -10.33 3.97
CA LEU A 177 -15.64 -11.08 3.84
C LEU A 177 -14.60 -10.65 4.89
N CYS A 178 -14.45 -9.35 5.15
CA CYS A 178 -13.57 -8.86 6.20
C CYS A 178 -13.97 -9.41 7.58
N LEU A 179 -15.25 -9.30 7.95
CA LEU A 179 -15.74 -9.78 9.24
C LEU A 179 -15.61 -11.29 9.38
N PHE A 180 -15.87 -12.03 8.30
CA PHE A 180 -15.79 -13.48 8.25
C PHE A 180 -14.34 -13.96 8.43
N MET A 181 -13.38 -13.34 7.74
CA MET A 181 -11.95 -13.63 7.91
C MET A 181 -11.46 -13.32 9.33
N LEU A 182 -12.00 -12.28 9.98
CA LEU A 182 -11.72 -11.95 11.38
C LEU A 182 -12.41 -12.90 12.38
N GLY A 183 -13.29 -13.78 11.91
CA GLY A 183 -14.07 -14.68 12.75
C GLY A 183 -15.15 -13.99 13.59
N LYS A 184 -15.54 -12.76 13.23
CA LYS A 184 -16.62 -12.00 13.89
C LYS A 184 -17.98 -12.43 13.33
N LEU A 185 -18.39 -13.65 13.66
CA LEU A 185 -19.57 -14.29 13.08
C LEU A 185 -20.88 -13.58 13.43
N GLU A 186 -20.98 -13.09 14.67
CA GLU A 186 -22.15 -12.36 15.15
C GLU A 186 -22.36 -11.07 14.33
N ASP A 187 -21.28 -10.35 14.03
CA ASP A 187 -21.32 -9.15 13.18
C ASP A 187 -21.67 -9.49 11.73
N CYS A 188 -21.19 -10.64 11.21
CA CYS A 188 -21.56 -11.13 9.88
C CYS A 188 -23.06 -11.42 9.79
N LEU A 189 -23.60 -12.10 10.81
CA LEU A 189 -25.03 -12.42 10.87
C LEU A 189 -25.86 -11.15 10.94
N GLN A 190 -25.46 -10.20 11.79
CA GLN A 190 -26.11 -8.91 11.91
C GLN A 190 -26.12 -8.14 10.58
N LEU A 191 -25.02 -8.16 9.82
CA LEU A 191 -24.93 -7.51 8.51
C LEU A 191 -25.91 -8.11 7.48
N LEU A 192 -26.10 -9.43 7.50
CA LEU A 192 -27.09 -10.10 6.64
C LEU A 192 -28.52 -9.74 7.02
N VAL A 193 -28.82 -9.69 8.33
CA VAL A 193 -30.14 -9.28 8.84
C VAL A 193 -30.43 -7.82 8.47
N GLU A 194 -29.48 -6.91 8.66
CA GLU A 194 -29.59 -5.49 8.26
C GLU A 194 -29.79 -5.32 6.76
N SER A 195 -29.26 -6.24 5.95
CA SER A 195 -29.41 -6.25 4.48
C SER A 195 -30.70 -6.97 4.01
N ASN A 196 -31.54 -7.46 4.92
CA ASN A 196 -32.72 -8.30 4.63
C ASN A 196 -32.42 -9.60 3.86
N TRP A 197 -31.20 -10.15 3.96
CA TRP A 197 -30.81 -11.43 3.36
C TRP A 197 -31.06 -12.57 4.33
N MET A 198 -32.34 -12.76 4.66
CA MET A 198 -32.76 -13.65 5.75
C MET A 198 -32.51 -15.15 5.49
N PRO A 199 -32.71 -15.69 4.28
CA PRO A 199 -32.36 -17.08 3.97
C PRO A 199 -30.86 -17.37 4.17
N GLU A 200 -30.00 -16.47 3.72
CA GLU A 200 -28.55 -16.54 3.87
C GLU A 200 -28.15 -16.41 5.34
N ALA A 201 -28.79 -15.51 6.09
CA ALA A 201 -28.60 -15.38 7.53
C ALA A 201 -28.97 -16.67 8.27
N ALA A 202 -30.08 -17.32 7.89
CA ALA A 202 -30.52 -18.58 8.48
C ALA A 202 -29.55 -19.72 8.18
N LEU A 203 -29.04 -19.80 6.94
CA LEU A 203 -28.03 -20.79 6.55
C LEU A 203 -26.71 -20.56 7.30
N MET A 204 -26.26 -19.31 7.42
CA MET A 204 -25.05 -18.96 8.16
C MET A 204 -25.19 -19.26 9.65
N ALA A 205 -26.34 -18.94 10.25
CA ALA A 205 -26.64 -19.29 11.63
C ALA A 205 -26.59 -20.82 11.81
N ARG A 206 -27.22 -21.60 10.92
CA ARG A 206 -27.20 -23.06 11.01
C ARG A 206 -25.78 -23.63 10.93
N ALA A 207 -24.93 -23.07 10.08
CA ALA A 207 -23.57 -23.57 9.86
C ALA A 207 -22.58 -23.16 10.96
N TYR A 208 -22.68 -21.93 11.48
CA TYR A 208 -21.64 -21.36 12.35
C TYR A 208 -22.13 -20.86 13.72
N LEU A 209 -23.43 -20.56 13.87
CA LEU A 209 -24.04 -20.03 15.10
C LEU A 209 -25.42 -20.70 15.36
N PRO A 210 -25.48 -22.03 15.57
CA PRO A 210 -26.74 -22.75 15.68
C PRO A 210 -27.65 -22.20 16.80
N SER A 211 -27.07 -21.66 17.88
CA SER A 211 -27.82 -20.98 18.95
C SER A 211 -28.72 -19.83 18.46
N LYS A 212 -28.37 -19.18 17.34
CA LYS A 212 -29.09 -18.05 16.75
C LYS A 212 -30.15 -18.44 15.73
N VAL A 213 -30.23 -19.70 15.31
CA VAL A 213 -31.15 -20.13 14.23
C VAL A 213 -32.61 -19.86 14.58
N SER A 214 -33.04 -20.14 15.81
CA SER A 214 -34.45 -19.89 16.22
C SER A 214 -34.84 -18.42 16.10
N GLU A 215 -33.93 -17.52 16.51
CA GLU A 215 -34.12 -16.07 16.41
C GLU A 215 -34.28 -15.64 14.95
N ILE A 216 -33.36 -16.06 14.08
CA ILE A 216 -33.37 -15.69 12.65
C ILE A 216 -34.55 -16.29 11.90
N VAL A 217 -34.91 -17.56 12.17
CA VAL A 217 -36.08 -18.20 11.55
C VAL A 217 -37.38 -17.48 11.94
N THR A 218 -37.48 -16.96 13.17
CA THR A 218 -38.64 -16.19 13.60
C THR A 218 -38.75 -14.87 12.83
N ILE A 219 -37.64 -14.17 12.63
CA ILE A 219 -37.60 -12.94 11.82
C ILE A 219 -37.92 -13.27 10.35
N TRP A 220 -37.36 -14.36 9.81
CA TRP A 220 -37.65 -14.82 8.46
C TRP A 220 -39.11 -15.18 8.25
N ARG A 221 -39.71 -15.92 9.18
CA ARG A 221 -41.13 -16.28 9.15
C ARG A 221 -42.00 -15.01 9.12
N LYS A 222 -41.66 -13.98 9.91
CA LYS A 222 -42.39 -12.70 9.94
C LYS A 222 -42.27 -11.93 8.62
N ASP A 223 -41.11 -11.92 8.00
CA ASP A 223 -40.92 -11.24 6.71
C ASP A 223 -41.55 -12.02 5.55
N LEU A 224 -41.42 -13.34 5.54
CA LEU A 224 -42.00 -14.19 4.51
C LEU A 224 -43.53 -14.21 4.57
N ASN A 225 -44.13 -14.10 5.76
CA ASN A 225 -45.58 -13.96 5.94
C ASN A 225 -46.18 -12.76 5.19
N LYS A 226 -45.39 -11.72 4.89
CA LYS A 226 -45.85 -10.57 4.10
C LYS A 226 -46.01 -10.91 2.61
N VAL A 227 -45.31 -11.93 2.13
CA VAL A 227 -45.23 -12.31 0.71
C VAL A 227 -45.99 -13.61 0.46
N ASP A 228 -45.69 -14.66 1.22
CA ASP A 228 -46.31 -15.98 1.14
C ASP A 228 -46.47 -16.62 2.54
N PRO A 229 -47.69 -16.60 3.10
CA PRO A 229 -47.98 -17.22 4.39
C PRO A 229 -47.74 -18.74 4.42
N LYS A 230 -47.98 -19.46 3.31
CA LYS A 230 -47.80 -20.92 3.28
C LYS A 230 -46.34 -21.31 3.36
N ALA A 231 -45.48 -20.57 2.65
CA ALA A 231 -44.03 -20.77 2.72
C ALA A 231 -43.49 -20.45 4.12
N ALA A 232 -44.03 -19.42 4.79
CA ALA A 232 -43.65 -19.07 6.15
C ALA A 232 -44.00 -20.15 7.18
N GLU A 233 -45.17 -20.78 7.07
CA GLU A 233 -45.57 -21.92 7.91
C GLU A 233 -44.69 -23.16 7.70
N SER A 234 -44.09 -23.29 6.52
CA SER A 234 -43.20 -24.40 6.18
C SER A 234 -41.80 -24.27 6.82
N LEU A 235 -41.45 -23.11 7.37
CA LEU A 235 -40.17 -22.89 8.05
C LEU A 235 -40.18 -23.52 9.45
N ALA A 236 -39.51 -24.65 9.59
CA ALA A 236 -39.33 -25.34 10.86
C ALA A 236 -38.37 -24.56 11.80
N ASN A 237 -38.76 -24.42 13.06
CA ASN A 237 -37.90 -23.87 14.11
C ASN A 237 -37.31 -25.02 14.96
N PRO A 238 -35.97 -25.07 15.19
CA PRO A 238 -35.34 -26.08 16.04
C PRO A 238 -35.86 -26.14 17.48
N GLN A 239 -36.40 -25.04 18.02
CA GLN A 239 -36.99 -25.01 19.36
C GLN A 239 -38.39 -25.63 19.40
N GLU A 240 -39.19 -25.42 18.37
CA GLU A 240 -40.56 -25.94 18.25
C GLU A 240 -40.55 -27.42 17.83
N TYR A 241 -39.64 -27.78 16.92
CA TYR A 241 -39.57 -29.12 16.32
C TYR A 241 -38.15 -29.72 16.35
N PRO A 242 -37.59 -30.06 17.53
CA PRO A 242 -36.24 -30.60 17.63
C PRO A 242 -36.01 -31.88 16.82
N GLY A 243 -37.05 -32.69 16.61
CA GLY A 243 -36.97 -33.95 15.86
C GLY A 243 -36.69 -33.79 14.36
N MET A 244 -36.89 -32.60 13.79
CA MET A 244 -36.56 -32.29 12.39
C MET A 244 -35.09 -31.90 12.18
N PHE A 245 -34.33 -31.72 13.27
CA PHE A 245 -32.94 -31.26 13.23
C PHE A 245 -32.02 -32.30 13.87
N GLU A 246 -31.44 -33.15 13.02
CA GLU A 246 -30.46 -34.16 13.44
C GLU A 246 -29.25 -33.51 14.11
N ASN A 247 -28.74 -34.16 15.17
CA ASN A 247 -27.53 -33.74 15.89
C ASN A 247 -27.56 -32.29 16.43
N TRP A 248 -28.74 -31.72 16.65
CA TRP A 248 -28.89 -30.33 17.11
C TRP A 248 -28.14 -30.02 18.41
N LYS A 249 -28.22 -30.91 19.40
CA LYS A 249 -27.49 -30.77 20.68
C LYS A 249 -25.98 -30.78 20.48
N VAL A 250 -25.49 -31.66 19.60
CA VAL A 250 -24.06 -31.74 19.26
C VAL A 250 -23.60 -30.44 18.59
N ALA A 251 -24.41 -29.86 17.71
CA ALA A 251 -24.09 -28.58 17.07
C ALA A 251 -23.95 -27.43 18.08
N LEU A 252 -24.84 -27.35 19.09
CA LEU A 252 -24.75 -26.36 20.17
C LEU A 252 -23.51 -26.58 21.06
N ASP A 253 -23.20 -27.83 21.40
CA ASP A 253 -21.99 -28.17 22.16
C ASP A 253 -20.72 -27.79 21.39
N VAL A 254 -20.68 -28.06 20.08
CA VAL A 254 -19.57 -27.70 19.20
C VAL A 254 -19.42 -26.19 19.09
N GLU A 255 -20.51 -25.44 18.91
CA GLU A 255 -20.48 -23.98 18.90
C GLU A 255 -19.82 -23.42 20.16
N THR A 256 -20.23 -23.92 21.33
CA THR A 256 -19.70 -23.49 22.63
C THR A 256 -18.20 -23.76 22.73
N ARG A 257 -17.76 -24.98 22.41
CA ARG A 257 -16.32 -25.35 22.44
C ARG A 257 -15.49 -24.53 21.45
N VAL A 258 -16.01 -24.29 20.25
CA VAL A 258 -15.34 -23.47 19.22
C VAL A 258 -15.23 -22.02 19.69
N ARG A 259 -16.27 -21.46 20.31
CA ARG A 259 -16.26 -20.12 20.89
C ARG A 259 -15.20 -19.99 21.99
N GLU A 260 -15.14 -20.95 22.91
CA GLU A 260 -14.12 -21.00 23.96
C GLU A 260 -12.71 -21.06 23.38
N LYS A 261 -12.48 -21.97 22.41
CA LYS A 261 -11.17 -22.10 21.76
C LYS A 261 -10.74 -20.82 21.04
N ARG A 262 -11.67 -20.11 20.39
CA ARG A 262 -11.39 -18.81 19.75
C ARG A 262 -10.98 -17.74 20.77
N LEU A 263 -11.68 -17.68 21.90
CA LEU A 263 -11.34 -16.75 22.98
C LEU A 263 -9.96 -17.06 23.58
N GLN A 264 -9.67 -18.33 23.80
CA GLN A 264 -8.38 -18.79 24.29
C GLN A 264 -7.25 -18.43 23.32
N ASN A 265 -7.38 -18.76 22.04
CA ASN A 265 -6.39 -18.42 21.01
C ASN A 265 -6.14 -16.90 20.94
N LYS A 266 -7.20 -16.09 21.05
CA LYS A 266 -7.08 -14.63 21.06
C LYS A 266 -6.30 -14.13 22.27
N MET A 267 -6.53 -14.72 23.45
CA MET A 267 -5.81 -14.40 24.68
C MET A 267 -4.34 -14.82 24.59
N GLU A 268 -4.06 -16.04 24.12
CA GLU A 268 -2.70 -16.55 23.90
C GLU A 268 -1.92 -15.65 22.93
N MET A 269 -2.53 -15.26 21.81
CA MET A 269 -1.93 -14.33 20.86
C MET A 269 -1.66 -12.95 21.48
N MET A 270 -2.57 -12.44 22.32
CA MET A 270 -2.39 -11.15 23.02
C MET A 270 -1.23 -11.24 24.04
N VAL A 271 -1.14 -12.33 24.79
CA VAL A 271 -0.05 -12.58 25.73
C VAL A 271 1.28 -12.73 24.98
N ALA A 272 1.30 -13.46 23.86
CA ALA A 272 2.48 -13.61 23.00
C ALA A 272 2.94 -12.25 22.44
N LYS A 273 2.03 -11.42 21.91
CA LYS A 273 2.34 -10.05 21.46
C LYS A 273 2.94 -9.19 22.58
N ARG A 274 2.36 -9.24 23.79
CA ARG A 274 2.89 -8.50 24.95
C ARG A 274 4.26 -9.00 25.39
N ARG A 275 4.46 -10.32 25.46
CA ARG A 275 5.76 -10.93 25.77
C ARG A 275 6.81 -10.52 24.74
N LEU A 276 6.47 -10.58 23.45
CA LEU A 276 7.34 -10.17 22.36
C LEU A 276 7.71 -8.68 22.47
N SER A 277 6.74 -7.79 22.75
CA SER A 277 7.00 -6.36 22.94
C SER A 277 7.90 -6.08 24.15
N LEU A 278 7.63 -6.69 25.29
CA LEU A 278 8.50 -6.58 26.48
C LEU A 278 9.90 -7.09 26.18
N TRP A 279 10.00 -8.19 25.45
CA TRP A 279 11.27 -8.78 25.06
C TRP A 279 12.05 -7.88 24.09
N MET A 280 11.39 -7.29 23.09
CA MET A 280 11.96 -6.27 22.20
C MET A 280 12.54 -5.08 22.98
N HIS A 281 11.82 -4.60 23.99
CA HIS A 281 12.31 -3.52 24.86
C HIS A 281 13.53 -3.94 25.69
N LEU A 282 13.52 -5.14 26.28
CA LEU A 282 14.67 -5.67 27.03
C LEU A 282 15.92 -5.80 26.14
N VAL A 283 15.76 -6.33 24.93
CA VAL A 283 16.86 -6.45 23.95
C VAL A 283 17.42 -5.08 23.56
N THR A 284 16.54 -4.11 23.34
CA THR A 284 16.90 -2.73 23.04
C THR A 284 17.71 -2.09 24.17
N VAL A 285 17.25 -2.23 25.42
CA VAL A 285 17.94 -1.72 26.61
C VAL A 285 19.30 -2.40 26.78
N GLN A 286 19.36 -3.72 26.60
CA GLN A 286 20.60 -4.48 26.73
C GLN A 286 21.63 -4.09 25.67
N TYR A 287 21.20 -3.90 24.42
CA TYR A 287 22.06 -3.36 23.36
C TYR A 287 22.62 -1.97 23.72
N LEU A 288 21.77 -1.05 24.20
CA LEU A 288 22.19 0.29 24.62
C LEU A 288 23.21 0.25 25.78
N LEU A 289 23.02 -0.65 26.75
CA LEU A 289 23.97 -0.85 27.85
C LEU A 289 25.33 -1.36 27.35
N ILE A 290 25.34 -2.30 26.40
CA ILE A 290 26.57 -2.81 25.78
C ILE A 290 27.30 -1.69 25.02
N VAL A 291 26.57 -0.94 24.18
CA VAL A 291 27.11 0.18 23.40
C VAL A 291 27.70 1.26 24.31
N THR A 292 27.01 1.62 25.39
CA THR A 292 27.50 2.63 26.35
C THR A 292 28.72 2.15 27.12
N SER A 293 28.77 0.87 27.50
CA SER A 293 29.95 0.27 28.13
C SER A 293 31.16 0.24 27.20
N LEU A 294 30.99 -0.15 25.94
CA LEU A 294 32.06 -0.17 24.93
C LEU A 294 32.60 1.24 24.63
N LYS A 295 31.71 2.24 24.53
CA LYS A 295 32.11 3.66 24.39
C LYS A 295 32.93 4.15 25.60
N LYS A 296 32.57 3.76 26.83
CA LYS A 296 33.35 4.08 28.04
C LYS A 296 34.73 3.43 28.07
N SER A 297 34.89 2.26 27.44
CA SER A 297 36.19 1.57 27.30
C SER A 297 37.06 2.08 26.15
N GLY A 298 36.65 3.14 25.44
CA GLY A 298 37.44 3.75 24.36
C GLY A 298 37.27 3.10 22.99
N VAL A 299 36.36 2.13 22.84
CA VAL A 299 36.10 1.43 21.56
C VAL A 299 35.25 2.32 20.64
N ARG A 300 35.73 2.57 19.42
CA ARG A 300 35.07 3.45 18.44
C ARG A 300 34.11 2.66 17.55
N ILE A 301 32.79 2.83 17.75
CA ILE A 301 31.75 2.13 16.98
C ILE A 301 31.48 2.89 15.66
N LYS A 302 31.63 2.20 14.51
CA LYS A 302 31.60 2.83 13.17
C LYS A 302 30.20 2.98 12.53
N LYS A 303 29.15 2.35 13.07
CA LYS A 303 27.77 2.48 12.55
C LYS A 303 26.76 2.52 13.70
N GLU A 304 25.90 3.53 13.73
CA GLU A 304 24.73 3.60 14.61
C GLU A 304 23.47 3.27 13.80
N PRO A 305 22.44 2.64 14.42
CA PRO A 305 21.20 2.31 13.70
C PRO A 305 20.46 3.60 13.29
N CYS A 306 20.05 3.68 12.01
CA CYS A 306 19.43 4.87 11.41
C CYS A 306 17.99 5.18 11.89
N LYS A 307 17.40 4.39 12.79
CA LYS A 307 16.06 4.63 13.35
C LYS A 307 16.08 4.50 14.88
N PRO A 308 15.27 5.28 15.62
CA PRO A 308 15.06 5.07 17.05
C PRO A 308 14.52 3.64 17.27
N LEU A 309 15.13 2.87 18.17
CA LEU A 309 14.72 1.48 18.42
C LEU A 309 13.26 1.34 18.93
N SER A 310 12.63 2.45 19.32
CA SER A 310 11.22 2.52 19.72
C SER A 310 10.21 2.40 18.55
N LEU A 311 10.67 2.47 17.29
CA LEU A 311 9.81 2.48 16.08
C LEU A 311 10.04 1.28 15.14
N LEU A 312 10.75 0.25 15.60
CA LEU A 312 11.10 -0.92 14.78
C LEU A 312 9.91 -1.88 14.66
N SER A 313 9.51 -2.20 13.43
CA SER A 313 8.60 -3.31 13.14
C SER A 313 9.27 -4.66 13.40
N PHE A 314 8.49 -5.74 13.47
CA PHE A 314 9.03 -7.10 13.62
C PHE A 314 10.02 -7.47 12.50
N SER A 315 9.80 -6.97 11.27
CA SER A 315 10.71 -7.17 10.14
C SER A 315 12.03 -6.41 10.32
N ASP A 316 11.99 -5.23 10.93
CA ASP A 316 13.20 -4.45 11.22
C ASP A 316 14.03 -5.10 12.35
N PHE A 317 13.40 -5.93 13.21
CA PHE A 317 14.07 -6.60 14.31
C PHE A 317 15.04 -7.70 13.86
N ILE A 318 14.73 -8.44 12.79
CA ILE A 318 15.69 -9.39 12.17
C ILE A 318 16.90 -8.63 11.63
N PHE A 319 16.66 -7.47 11.00
CA PHE A 319 17.73 -6.62 10.50
C PHE A 319 18.57 -6.05 11.64
N VAL A 320 17.95 -5.69 12.77
CA VAL A 320 18.63 -5.23 13.98
C VAL A 320 19.43 -6.34 14.63
N ILE A 321 18.90 -7.57 14.76
CA ILE A 321 19.69 -8.72 15.24
C ILE A 321 20.88 -8.94 14.31
N SER A 322 20.67 -9.04 12.99
CA SER A 322 21.75 -9.23 12.01
C SER A 322 22.79 -8.11 12.06
N PHE A 323 22.35 -6.86 12.22
CA PHE A 323 23.21 -5.69 12.37
C PHE A 323 24.00 -5.70 13.68
N ILE A 324 23.38 -6.08 14.80
CA ILE A 324 24.03 -6.23 16.10
C ILE A 324 25.06 -7.36 16.04
N THR A 325 24.69 -8.51 15.45
CA THR A 325 25.60 -9.66 15.24
C THR A 325 26.81 -9.24 14.41
N SER A 326 26.59 -8.53 13.31
CA SER A 326 27.64 -8.04 12.40
C SER A 326 28.52 -6.96 13.06
N THR A 327 27.93 -6.07 13.86
CA THR A 327 28.67 -5.02 14.58
C THR A 327 29.55 -5.63 15.66
N ILE A 328 29.02 -6.58 16.44
CA ILE A 328 29.77 -7.33 17.46
C ILE A 328 30.91 -8.13 16.80
N HIS A 329 30.63 -8.83 15.69
CA HIS A 329 31.64 -9.60 14.94
C HIS A 329 32.75 -8.71 14.36
N ASN A 330 32.41 -7.55 13.80
CA ASN A 330 33.41 -6.61 13.28
C ASN A 330 34.24 -5.95 14.40
N THR A 331 33.66 -5.70 15.58
CA THR A 331 34.42 -5.23 16.74
C THR A 331 35.35 -6.31 17.30
N TYR A 332 34.98 -7.59 17.22
CA TYR A 332 35.77 -8.75 17.69
C TYR A 332 37.17 -8.81 17.05
N CYS A 333 37.29 -8.42 15.77
CA CYS A 333 38.56 -8.45 15.04
C CYS A 333 39.56 -7.32 15.43
N GLN A 334 39.21 -6.41 16.35
CA GLN A 334 40.02 -5.22 16.66
C GLN A 334 40.48 -5.10 18.12
N LEU A 335 40.26 -6.10 18.98
CA LEU A 335 40.49 -6.00 20.44
C LEU A 335 41.75 -6.73 20.92
N ASN A 336 42.35 -6.22 22.00
CA ASN A 336 43.51 -6.82 22.67
C ASN A 336 43.11 -8.00 23.60
N PRO A 337 44.06 -8.88 24.01
CA PRO A 337 43.76 -10.11 24.75
C PRO A 337 43.04 -9.94 26.11
N GLU A 338 43.28 -8.83 26.82
CA GLU A 338 42.56 -8.52 28.08
C GLU A 338 41.13 -8.03 27.85
N GLU A 339 40.89 -7.32 26.74
CA GLU A 339 39.56 -6.86 26.34
C GLU A 339 38.72 -8.01 25.78
N PHE A 340 39.39 -9.00 25.17
CA PHE A 340 38.80 -10.23 24.68
C PHE A 340 38.10 -11.03 25.80
N SER A 341 38.71 -11.15 26.98
CA SER A 341 38.12 -11.85 28.14
C SER A 341 36.78 -11.24 28.58
N LYS A 342 36.65 -9.90 28.53
CA LYS A 342 35.39 -9.19 28.85
C LYS A 342 34.34 -9.32 27.74
N LEU A 343 34.76 -9.52 26.49
CA LEU A 343 33.85 -9.72 25.36
C LEU A 343 33.38 -11.17 25.22
N VAL A 344 34.16 -12.14 25.69
CA VAL A 344 33.77 -13.57 25.73
C VAL A 344 32.59 -13.80 26.68
N SER A 345 32.52 -13.10 27.82
CA SER A 345 31.35 -13.17 28.70
C SER A 345 30.10 -12.57 28.04
N LEU A 346 30.25 -11.46 27.32
CA LEU A 346 29.19 -10.84 26.49
C LEU A 346 28.76 -11.74 25.31
N MET A 347 29.68 -12.47 24.68
CA MET A 347 29.38 -13.44 23.62
C MET A 347 28.69 -14.70 24.14
N SER A 348 28.98 -15.13 25.37
CA SER A 348 28.24 -16.24 25.99
C SER A 348 26.77 -15.86 26.23
N LEU A 349 26.52 -14.61 26.62
CA LEU A 349 25.19 -14.01 26.68
C LEU A 349 24.54 -13.90 25.29
N TRP A 350 25.31 -13.57 24.25
CA TRP A 350 24.83 -13.48 22.87
C TRP A 350 24.52 -14.87 22.24
N ASN A 351 25.31 -15.89 22.53
CA ASN A 351 25.02 -17.27 22.10
C ASN A 351 23.84 -17.87 22.85
N TRP A 352 23.72 -17.59 24.15
CA TRP A 352 22.51 -17.89 24.91
C TRP A 352 21.30 -17.17 24.31
N PHE A 353 21.46 -15.91 23.90
CA PHE A 353 20.44 -15.11 23.22
C PHE A 353 20.00 -15.71 21.87
N LEU A 354 20.94 -16.15 21.02
CA LEU A 354 20.61 -16.86 19.77
C LEU A 354 19.84 -18.16 20.04
N GLN A 355 20.21 -18.92 21.08
CA GLN A 355 19.46 -20.13 21.50
C GLN A 355 18.04 -19.83 21.97
N GLN A 356 17.80 -18.70 22.66
CA GLN A 356 16.44 -18.30 23.03
C GLN A 356 15.61 -17.88 21.81
N ILE A 357 16.23 -17.27 20.79
CA ILE A 357 15.56 -16.95 19.52
C ILE A 357 15.12 -18.23 18.79
N THR A 358 16.01 -19.22 18.66
CA THR A 358 15.68 -20.48 17.99
C THR A 358 14.55 -21.20 18.72
N ARG A 359 14.60 -21.27 20.05
CA ARG A 359 13.53 -21.88 20.88
C ARG A 359 12.21 -21.13 20.81
N PHE A 360 12.24 -19.81 20.66
CA PHE A 360 11.04 -19.00 20.51
C PHE A 360 10.42 -19.14 19.12
N GLN A 361 11.24 -19.25 18.06
CA GLN A 361 10.78 -19.58 16.71
C GLN A 361 10.21 -20.99 16.60
N GLU A 362 10.73 -21.96 17.38
CA GLU A 362 10.18 -23.32 17.45
C GLU A 362 8.87 -23.41 18.27
N ALA A 363 8.58 -22.40 19.09
CA ALA A 363 7.39 -22.35 19.96
C ALA A 363 6.22 -21.54 19.37
N ILE A 364 6.45 -20.80 18.29
CA ILE A 364 5.42 -20.18 17.42
C ILE A 364 5.12 -21.19 16.31
#